data_AF-A0A6B2LX52-F1
#
_entry.id   AF-A0A6B2LX52-F1
#
_cell.length_a   1.000
_cell.length_b   1.000
_cell.length_c   1.000
_cell.angle_alpha   90.00
_cell.angle_beta   90.00
_cell.angle_gamma   90.00
#
_symmetry.space_group_name_H-M   'P 1'
#
loop_
_entity.id
_entity.type
_entity.pdbx_description
1 polymer ?
#
loop_
_entity_poly.entity_id
_entity_poly.type
_entity_poly.pdbx_seq_one_letter_code
_entity_poly.pdbx_strand_id
1 'polypeptide(L)' 'MYLGFNKIRELPLSIKNLKSVQEIILNNNQLTYLSIGIGECTSLIKLDLRKNNLIELPVTLGCLH' A
#
# COMPACT_ATOMS: atom_id res chain seq x y z
N MET A 1 2.53 0.67 -9.95
CA MET A 1 3.61 -0.12 -9.32
C MET A 1 3.10 -1.53 -9.09
N TYR A 2 3.74 -2.53 -9.68
CA TYR A 2 3.33 -3.94 -9.61
C TYR A 2 4.33 -4.73 -8.78
N LEU A 3 3.91 -5.16 -7.58
CA LEU A 3 4.70 -5.93 -6.61
C LEU A 3 3.92 -7.14 -6.07
N GLY A 4 2.90 -7.60 -6.80
CA GLY A 4 2.15 -8.79 -6.44
C GLY A 4 3.00 -10.07 -6.49
N PHE A 5 2.57 -11.10 -5.77
CA PHE A 5 3.24 -12.42 -5.70
C PHE A 5 4.68 -12.36 -5.20
N ASN A 6 4.94 -11.52 -4.20
CA ASN A 6 6.23 -11.45 -3.52
C ASN A 6 6.12 -11.95 -2.07
N LYS A 7 7.18 -11.76 -1.30
CA LYS A 7 7.23 -12.07 0.14
C LYS A 7 7.36 -10.80 0.98
N ILE A 8 6.77 -9.70 0.51
CA ILE A 8 6.86 -8.40 1.18
C ILE A 8 6.06 -8.47 2.49
N ARG A 9 6.72 -8.16 3.59
CA ARG A 9 6.12 -8.16 4.95
C ARG A 9 5.79 -6.77 5.46
N GLU A 10 6.50 -5.76 4.96
CA GLU A 10 6.30 -4.36 5.31
C GLU A 10 6.59 -3.48 4.09
N LEU A 11 5.96 -2.31 4.06
CA LEU A 11 6.28 -1.26 3.11
C LEU A 11 7.11 -0.18 3.82
N PRO A 12 8.15 0.36 3.18
CA PRO A 12 8.94 1.42 3.79
C PRO A 12 8.13 2.73 3.87
N LEU A 13 8.47 3.58 4.83
CA LEU A 13 7.85 4.91 4.97
C LEU A 13 8.04 5.79 3.72
N SER A 14 9.08 5.51 2.92
CA SER A 14 9.36 6.18 1.65
C SER A 14 8.30 5.96 0.57
N ILE A 15 7.35 5.04 0.76
CA ILE A 15 6.19 4.87 -0.13
C ILE A 15 5.42 6.18 -0.32
N LYS A 16 5.43 7.07 0.69
CA LYS A 16 4.81 8.41 0.64
C LYS A 16 5.32 9.29 -0.50
N ASN A 17 6.50 9.00 -1.05
CA ASN A 17 7.12 9.76 -2.13
C ASN A 17 6.56 9.37 -3.51
N LEU A 18 5.75 8.31 -3.60
CA LEU A 18 5.12 7.86 -4.85
C LEU A 18 3.92 8.75 -5.23
N LYS A 19 4.15 10.07 -5.34
CA LYS A 19 3.09 11.06 -5.57
C LYS A 19 2.42 10.94 -6.94
N SER A 20 3.06 10.30 -7.93
CA SER A 20 2.54 10.15 -9.28
C SER A 20 1.98 8.75 -9.58
N VAL A 21 2.06 7.82 -8.62
CA VAL A 21 1.62 6.43 -8.86
C VAL A 21 0.11 6.33 -8.69
N GLN A 22 -0.58 5.90 -9.75
CA GLN A 22 -2.04 5.74 -9.75
C GLN A 22 -2.52 4.37 -9.29
N GLU A 23 -1.73 3.32 -9.54
CA GLU A 23 -2.08 1.97 -9.14
C GLU A 23 -0.93 1.33 -8.37
N ILE A 24 -1.22 0.75 -7.21
CA ILE A 24 -0.28 -0.08 -6.45
C ILE A 24 -0.90 -1.48 -6.30
N ILE A 25 -0.22 -2.47 -6.87
CA ILE A 25 -0.66 -3.87 -6.84
C ILE A 25 0.30 -4.65 -5.93
N LEU A 26 -0.20 -5.08 -4.78
CA LEU A 26 0.53 -5.76 -3.70
C LEU A 26 -0.14 -7.08 -3.30
N ASN A 27 -1.01 -7.61 -4.16
CA ASN A 27 -1.72 -8.85 -3.89
C ASN A 27 -0.78 -10.06 -3.76
N ASN A 28 -1.17 -11.07 -2.97
CA ASN A 28 -0.33 -12.25 -2.69
C ASN A 28 1.03 -11.86 -2.08
N ASN A 29 1.01 -11.14 -0.96
CA ASN A 29 2.19 -10.82 -0.15
C ASN A 29 1.96 -11.26 1.31
N GLN A 30 2.83 -10.85 2.23
CA GLN A 30 2.76 -11.20 3.65
C GLN A 30 2.59 -9.96 4.54
N LEU A 31 2.02 -8.87 4.00
CA LEU A 31 1.82 -7.63 4.75
C LEU A 31 0.89 -7.88 5.94
N THR A 32 1.33 -7.51 7.14
CA THR A 32 0.52 -7.53 8.36
C THR A 32 -0.06 -6.14 8.69
N TYR A 33 0.65 -5.10 8.26
CA TYR A 33 0.27 -3.70 8.35
C TYR A 33 0.66 -2.97 7.07
N LEU A 34 -0.01 -1.85 6.78
CA LEU A 34 0.45 -0.91 5.76
C LEU A 34 1.22 0.23 6.41
N SER A 35 2.24 0.72 5.72
CA SER A 35 2.91 1.95 6.13
C SER A 35 1.94 3.11 6.15
N ILE A 36 2.00 3.95 7.18
CA ILE A 36 1.19 5.19 7.27
C ILE A 36 1.41 6.12 6.08
N GLY A 37 2.56 6.02 5.41
CA GLY A 37 2.89 6.78 4.20
C GLY A 37 1.99 6.45 3.00
N ILE A 38 1.19 5.38 3.04
CA ILE A 38 0.26 5.05 1.94
C ILE A 38 -0.78 6.16 1.73
N GLY A 39 -1.25 6.80 2.81
CA GLY A 39 -2.22 7.90 2.74
C GLY A 39 -1.69 9.18 2.10
N GLU A 40 -0.37 9.26 1.92
CA GLU A 40 0.30 10.38 1.27
C GLU A 40 0.48 10.16 -0.25
N CYS A 41 0.07 9.02 -0.80
CA CYS A 41 0.12 8.74 -2.23
C CYS A 41 -1.07 9.41 -2.94
N THR A 42 -1.00 10.73 -3.11
CA THR A 42 -2.14 11.57 -3.52
C THR A 42 -2.72 11.28 -4.90
N SER A 43 -1.98 10.63 -5.80
CA SER A 43 -2.51 10.20 -7.11
C SER A 43 -2.99 8.76 -7.13
N LEU A 44 -2.97 8.04 -6.01
CA LEU A 44 -3.33 6.63 -5.94
C LEU A 44 -4.84 6.45 -6.05
N ILE A 45 -5.28 5.84 -7.16
CA ILE A 45 -6.69 5.56 -7.47
C ILE A 45 -7.01 4.09 -7.17
N LYS A 46 -5.99 3.20 -7.21
CA LYS A 46 -6.18 1.77 -7.02
C LYS A 46 -5.10 1.17 -6.15
N LEU A 47 -5.52 0.49 -5.08
CA LEU A 47 -4.66 -0.25 -4.17
C LEU A 47 -5.17 -1.68 -4.04
N ASP A 48 -4.44 -2.66 -4.58
CA ASP A 48 -4.79 -4.08 -4.47
C ASP A 48 -3.94 -4.76 -3.40
N LEU A 49 -4.59 -5.13 -2.30
CA LEU A 49 -3.97 -5.78 -1.13
C LEU A 49 -4.48 -7.21 -0.91
N ARG A 50 -5.23 -7.77 -1.85
CA ARG A 50 -5.85 -9.10 -1.70
C ARG A 50 -4.80 -10.16 -1.37
N LYS A 51 -5.16 -11.15 -0.55
CA LYS A 51 -4.25 -12.24 -0.15
C LYS A 51 -2.97 -11.71 0.52
N ASN A 52 -3.16 -10.85 1.52
CA ASN A 52 -2.16 -10.48 2.53
C ASN A 52 -2.67 -10.91 3.92
N ASN A 53 -1.89 -10.65 4.96
CA ASN A 53 -2.21 -11.00 6.35
C ASN A 53 -2.57 -9.73 7.16
N LEU A 54 -3.20 -8.74 6.52
CA LEU A 54 -3.48 -7.45 7.14
C LEU A 54 -4.44 -7.59 8.31
N ILE A 55 -4.01 -7.11 9.48
CA ILE A 55 -4.80 -7.14 10.72
C ILE A 55 -5.60 -5.85 10.87
N GLU A 56 -5.02 -4.74 10.41
CA GLU A 56 -5.63 -3.41 10.42
C GLU A 56 -5.18 -2.58 9.21
N LEU A 57 -5.90 -1.51 8.96
CA LEU A 57 -5.55 -0.51 7.96
C LEU A 57 -5.19 0.80 8.67
N PRO A 58 -4.16 1.53 8.19
CA PRO A 58 -3.78 2.80 8.79
C PRO A 58 -4.89 3.83 8.58
N VAL A 59 -5.15 4.67 9.58
CA VAL A 59 -6.14 5.75 9.49
C VAL A 59 -5.88 6.71 8.32
N THR A 60 -4.62 6.85 7.91
CA THR A 60 -4.21 7.67 6.77
C THR A 60 -4.75 7.18 5.43
N LEU A 61 -5.23 5.93 5.34
CA LEU A 61 -5.90 5.44 4.14
C LEU A 61 -7.13 6.29 3.78
N GLY A 62 -7.82 6.86 4.77
CA GLY A 62 -8.93 7.79 4.56
C GLY A 62 -8.52 9.16 4.00
N CYS A 63 -7.22 9.44 3.89
CA CYS A 63 -6.70 10.65 3.25
C CYS A 63 -6.51 10.50 1.74
N LEU A 64 -6.68 9.29 1.20
CA LEU A 64 -6.72 9.08 -0.25
C LEU A 64 -8.02 9.69 -0.79
N HIS A 65 -7.90 10.53 -1.83
CA HIS A 65 -9.00 11.25 -2.46
C HIS A 65 -9.44 10.55 -3.76
#